data_AF-A0AAD4TUF6-F1
#
_entry.id   AF-A0AAD4TUF6-F1
#
_cell.length_a   1.000
_cell.length_b   1.000
_cell.length_c   1.000
_cell.angle_alpha   90.00
_cell.angle_beta   90.00
_cell.angle_gamma   90.00
#
_symmetry.space_group_name_H-M   'P 1'
#
loop_
_entity.id
_entity.type
_entity.pdbx_description
1 polymer ?
#
loop_
_entity_poly.entity_id
_entity_poly.type
_entity_poly.pdbx_seq_one_letter_code
_entity_poly.pdbx_strand_id
1 'polypeptide(L)'
;MCEMSEEYRESAPKGSPPPRLGTRDQKCVKCKEGLPVVVIRAGDAFCRDCFKALYVHKFRAMLGKNRLIFPGEKVLLAWSGGPSSSSMVWQVLEGLSRDSAKRLRFVPGVIYVDEGATCGQSSEDRAKTLAEVKLVLQTTGFPWHIVALEEVGRPSLFEGLGVFSLPPSVLRCFAQEPVGTESAYKAAVDSFLQQQHALGADGVERQSQHCAQDPHSPAGPPTTAQTQALSRLFDSVKTLTAKEELLQTLRTHLILHVARNHGYSKVMTGDSCTRLAIKLMTSLALGRGAFLAWDTGFSDERHGDVVVVRPMREHTLKEVAFYNRLFAVPSVCTPALDTKAPEKASIHRLMEAFILRLQAQFPSTVSTVYRTSEKLVKAPRDGCVAGPRCLLCMCTLDVDTADSATAFGAQTSHLPQMQPPVTQAGVAAGPCCCAGMGGGPSCYRGEDPRAQVMEQLCYGCRVNMKDLPSLELLPPYILSEAQIRSQRATAEQEVQEYLLGDSEDEARTGES
;
A
#
# COMPACT_ATOMS: atom_id res chain seq x y z
N MET A 1 43.88 -1.72 7.67
CA MET A 1 43.89 -2.65 8.81
C MET A 1 43.73 -1.84 10.07
N CYS A 2 42.60 -1.97 10.76
CA CYS A 2 42.48 -1.60 12.15
C CYS A 2 41.59 -2.64 12.80
N GLU A 3 42.16 -3.26 13.82
CA GLU A 3 41.70 -4.46 14.51
C GLU A 3 40.45 -4.17 15.33
N MET A 4 39.56 -5.16 15.36
CA MET A 4 38.36 -5.20 16.18
C MET A 4 38.59 -6.18 17.32
N SER A 5 38.63 -5.66 18.54
CA SER A 5 38.41 -6.38 19.81
C SER A 5 37.94 -5.32 20.83
N GLU A 6 37.07 -5.51 21.81
CA GLU A 6 36.04 -6.49 22.19
C GLU A 6 35.26 -5.81 23.38
N GLU A 7 34.24 -6.48 23.93
CA GLU A 7 33.45 -6.12 25.15
C GLU A 7 32.41 -4.98 25.07
N TYR A 8 31.22 -5.33 24.58
CA TYR A 8 29.98 -4.59 24.88
C TYR A 8 29.40 -5.08 26.22
N ARG A 9 29.72 -4.40 27.32
CA ARG A 9 28.92 -4.51 28.57
C ARG A 9 27.64 -3.72 28.39
N GLU A 10 26.50 -4.39 28.44
CA GLU A 10 25.18 -3.77 28.54
C GLU A 10 25.12 -2.89 29.80
N SER A 11 25.21 -1.58 29.61
CA SER A 11 24.76 -0.59 30.58
C SER A 11 23.56 0.12 29.96
N ALA A 12 22.39 -0.05 30.58
CA ALA A 12 21.17 0.63 30.18
C ALA A 12 21.40 2.15 30.22
N PRO A 13 21.26 2.89 29.10
CA PRO A 13 21.35 4.33 29.15
C PRO A 13 20.15 4.84 29.97
N LYS A 14 20.42 5.53 31.07
CA LYS A 14 19.41 6.28 31.83
C LYS A 14 18.76 7.27 30.85
N GLY A 15 17.55 6.94 30.39
CA GLY A 15 16.76 7.81 29.54
C GLY A 15 16.56 9.17 30.21
N SER A 16 16.63 10.24 29.43
CA SER A 16 16.21 11.56 29.88
C SER A 16 14.76 11.50 30.39
N PRO A 17 14.40 12.25 31.46
CA PRO A 17 13.06 12.22 32.01
C PRO A 17 12.05 12.60 30.93
N PRO A 18 10.84 11.98 30.92
CA PRO A 18 9.80 12.34 29.97
C PRO A 18 9.51 13.85 30.10
N PRO A 19 9.23 14.55 28.98
CA PRO A 19 8.91 15.96 29.02
C PRO A 19 7.70 16.17 29.95
N ARG A 20 7.92 16.82 31.09
CA ARG A 20 6.87 17.12 32.07
C ARG A 20 5.84 18.01 31.38
N LEU A 21 4.55 17.69 31.51
CA LEU A 21 3.51 18.66 31.17
C LEU A 21 3.75 19.91 32.04
N GLY A 22 3.80 21.05 31.35
CA GLY A 22 4.38 22.33 31.78
C GLY A 22 4.31 22.69 33.26
N THR A 23 5.37 23.35 33.71
CA THR A 23 5.30 24.31 34.82
C THR A 23 4.17 25.31 34.58
N ARG A 24 3.61 25.90 35.65
CA ARG A 24 2.43 26.79 35.64
C ARG A 24 2.47 27.98 34.66
N ASP A 25 3.60 28.26 34.01
CA ASP A 25 3.81 29.40 33.10
C ASP A 25 3.87 29.06 31.61
N GLN A 26 3.78 27.79 31.21
CA GLN A 26 3.85 27.44 29.78
C GLN A 26 2.54 27.79 29.06
N LYS A 27 2.61 28.62 28.01
CA LYS A 27 1.46 29.00 27.16
C LYS A 27 1.52 28.29 25.80
N CYS A 28 0.39 28.21 25.10
CA CYS A 28 0.34 27.68 23.75
C CYS A 28 1.21 28.49 22.78
N VAL A 29 2.06 27.81 22.00
CA VAL A 29 2.96 28.43 21.01
C VAL A 29 2.21 29.19 19.91
N LYS A 30 1.00 28.75 19.54
CA LYS A 30 0.24 29.33 18.43
C LYS A 30 -0.60 30.54 18.83
N CYS A 31 -1.44 30.41 19.86
CA CYS A 31 -2.32 31.51 20.30
C CYS A 31 -1.73 32.36 21.42
N LYS A 32 -0.64 31.93 22.07
CA LYS A 32 0.01 32.62 23.21
C LYS A 32 -0.86 32.83 24.45
N GLU A 33 -2.09 32.32 24.46
CA GLU A 33 -3.06 32.49 25.54
C GLU A 33 -3.52 31.16 26.13
N GLY A 34 -3.91 30.22 25.27
CA GLY A 34 -4.50 28.95 25.70
C GLY A 34 -3.53 28.08 26.51
N LEU A 35 -4.08 27.36 27.48
CA LEU A 35 -3.35 26.38 28.28
C LEU A 35 -2.90 25.21 27.41
N PRO A 36 -1.60 24.88 27.36
CA PRO A 36 -1.09 23.78 26.56
C PRO A 36 -1.50 22.43 27.17
N VAL A 37 -2.04 21.56 26.33
CA VAL A 37 -2.46 20.19 26.69
C VAL A 37 -1.64 19.12 25.99
N VAL A 38 -0.92 19.48 24.92
CA VAL A 38 -0.10 18.54 24.12
C VAL A 38 1.25 19.17 23.81
N VAL A 39 2.29 18.34 23.90
CA VAL A 39 3.66 18.68 23.50
C VAL A 39 4.12 17.69 22.42
N ILE A 40 4.15 18.14 21.17
CA ILE A 40 4.53 17.28 20.03
C ILE A 40 6.05 17.11 20.00
N ARG A 41 6.79 18.21 20.11
CA ARG A 41 8.25 18.28 20.20
C ARG A 41 8.65 19.16 21.38
N ALA A 42 9.90 19.06 21.84
CA ALA A 42 10.40 19.96 22.88
C ALA A 42 10.26 21.42 22.40
N GLY A 43 9.60 22.26 23.20
CA GLY A 43 9.28 23.65 22.85
C GLY A 43 7.94 23.85 22.14
N ASP A 44 7.37 22.82 21.51
CA ASP A 44 6.14 22.90 20.73
C ASP A 44 4.91 22.47 21.57
N ALA A 45 4.46 23.36 22.47
CA ALA A 45 3.30 23.16 23.32
C ALA A 45 2.02 23.79 22.73
N PHE A 46 0.96 23.01 22.57
CA PHE A 46 -0.30 23.46 21.96
C PHE A 46 -1.49 23.32 22.91
N CYS A 47 -2.40 24.31 22.89
CA CYS A 47 -3.73 24.15 23.46
C CYS A 47 -4.59 23.23 22.57
N ARG A 48 -5.72 22.77 23.10
CA ARG A 48 -6.63 21.81 22.44
C ARG A 48 -7.05 22.28 21.05
N ASP A 49 -7.49 23.53 20.91
CA ASP A 49 -8.03 24.05 19.65
C ASP A 49 -6.95 24.34 18.61
N CYS A 50 -5.83 24.91 19.04
CA CYS A 50 -4.69 25.16 18.15
C CYS A 50 -4.11 23.86 17.60
N PHE A 51 -4.06 22.81 18.42
CA PHE A 51 -3.66 21.48 18.00
C PHE A 51 -4.66 20.88 17.00
N LYS A 52 -5.98 20.95 17.29
CA LYS A 52 -7.03 20.50 16.36
C LYS A 52 -6.89 21.15 14.99
N ALA A 53 -6.77 22.48 14.97
CA ALA A 53 -6.65 23.25 13.73
C ALA A 53 -5.39 22.88 12.95
N LEU A 54 -4.24 22.69 13.62
CA LEU A 54 -3.01 22.22 12.98
C LEU A 54 -3.19 20.82 12.37
N TYR A 55 -3.78 19.89 13.13
CA TYR A 55 -3.95 18.50 12.74
C TYR A 55 -4.89 18.35 11.52
N VAL A 56 -6.03 19.04 11.56
CA VAL A 56 -7.01 19.12 10.46
C VAL A 56 -6.40 19.79 9.23
N HIS A 57 -5.67 20.89 9.41
CA HIS A 57 -5.02 21.58 8.31
C HIS A 57 -4.02 20.68 7.56
N LYS A 58 -3.19 19.90 8.27
CA LYS A 58 -2.25 18.94 7.64
C LYS A 58 -2.97 17.98 6.68
N PHE A 59 -4.05 17.37 7.14
CA PHE A 59 -4.83 16.43 6.32
C PHE A 59 -5.43 17.09 5.08
N ARG A 60 -6.06 18.26 5.25
CA ARG A 60 -6.70 18.99 4.14
C ARG A 60 -5.70 19.53 3.14
N ALA A 61 -4.56 20.05 3.62
CA ALA A 61 -3.48 20.52 2.77
C ALA A 61 -2.92 19.39 1.89
N MET A 62 -2.82 18.16 2.45
CA MET A 62 -2.40 16.99 1.68
C MET A 62 -3.36 16.66 0.53
N LEU A 63 -4.67 16.66 0.78
CA LEU A 63 -5.66 16.44 -0.28
C LEU A 63 -5.66 17.58 -1.32
N GLY A 64 -5.61 18.83 -0.86
CA GLY A 64 -5.66 20.02 -1.72
C GLY A 64 -4.39 20.27 -2.54
N LYS A 65 -3.22 19.82 -2.08
CA LYS A 65 -1.95 19.92 -2.82
C LYS A 65 -1.90 18.93 -3.99
N ASN A 66 -2.38 17.70 -3.79
CA ASN A 66 -2.28 16.64 -4.78
C ASN A 66 -3.47 16.59 -5.76
N ARG A 67 -4.67 17.00 -5.31
CA ARG A 67 -5.89 17.13 -6.15
C ARG A 67 -6.26 15.89 -6.97
N LEU A 68 -6.01 14.70 -6.41
CA LEU A 68 -6.31 13.44 -7.09
C LEU A 68 -7.77 12.99 -6.96
N ILE A 69 -8.54 13.58 -6.05
CA ILE A 69 -9.92 13.16 -5.76
C ILE A 69 -10.89 14.23 -6.24
N PHE A 70 -11.64 13.90 -7.28
CA PHE A 70 -12.60 14.78 -7.92
C PHE A 70 -13.94 14.80 -7.17
N PRO A 71 -14.70 15.91 -7.24
CA PRO A 71 -16.05 15.97 -6.67
C PRO A 71 -16.94 14.85 -7.23
N GLY A 72 -17.73 14.22 -6.36
CA GLY A 72 -18.64 13.12 -6.71
C GLY A 72 -17.99 11.74 -6.81
N GLU A 73 -16.65 11.63 -6.81
CA GLU A 73 -15.99 10.32 -6.85
C GLU A 73 -16.31 9.48 -5.61
N LYS A 74 -16.43 8.16 -5.80
CA LYS A 74 -16.51 7.20 -4.70
C LYS A 74 -15.11 6.86 -4.19
N VAL A 75 -14.90 7.01 -2.89
CA VAL A 75 -13.61 6.77 -2.23
C VAL A 75 -13.76 5.73 -1.13
N LEU A 76 -13.01 4.62 -1.24
CA LEU A 76 -13.00 3.55 -0.24
C LEU A 76 -11.98 3.86 0.85
N LEU A 77 -12.39 3.87 2.11
CA LEU A 77 -11.55 4.12 3.28
C LEU A 77 -11.14 2.77 3.88
N ALA A 78 -9.86 2.40 3.73
CA ALA A 78 -9.32 1.20 4.34
C ALA A 78 -9.14 1.40 5.85
N TRP A 79 -10.05 0.81 6.64
CA TRP A 79 -10.09 0.93 8.08
C TRP A 79 -9.74 -0.39 8.76
N SER A 80 -8.63 -0.39 9.51
CA SER A 80 -8.13 -1.56 10.21
C SER A 80 -8.53 -1.62 11.70
N GLY A 81 -9.28 -0.64 12.21
CA GLY A 81 -9.50 -0.47 13.65
C GLY A 81 -8.37 0.25 14.39
N GLY A 82 -7.16 0.25 13.84
CA GLY A 82 -5.99 0.91 14.44
C GLY A 82 -6.11 2.45 14.56
N PRO A 83 -5.18 3.10 15.29
CA PRO A 83 -5.28 4.52 15.61
C PRO A 83 -5.18 5.44 14.38
N SER A 84 -4.28 5.14 13.43
CA SER A 84 -4.08 6.00 12.25
C SER A 84 -5.24 5.91 11.25
N SER A 85 -5.74 4.71 10.99
CA SER A 85 -6.89 4.48 10.11
C SER A 85 -8.18 5.03 10.72
N SER A 86 -8.36 4.93 12.04
CA SER A 86 -9.49 5.55 12.74
C SER A 86 -9.43 7.08 12.70
N SER A 87 -8.25 7.67 12.90
CA SER A 87 -8.07 9.12 12.75
C SER A 87 -8.36 9.57 11.31
N MET A 88 -7.93 8.81 10.31
CA MET A 88 -8.25 9.10 8.91
C MET A 88 -9.76 9.14 8.65
N VAL A 89 -10.50 8.12 9.09
CA VAL A 89 -11.97 8.07 8.94
C VAL A 89 -12.62 9.27 9.63
N TRP A 90 -12.16 9.60 10.85
CA TRP A 90 -12.66 10.75 11.61
C TRP A 90 -12.40 12.09 10.91
N GLN A 91 -11.23 12.25 10.29
CA GLN A 91 -10.87 13.46 9.53
C GLN A 91 -11.69 13.59 8.24
N VAL A 92 -12.06 12.47 7.61
CA VAL A 92 -13.00 12.46 6.48
C VAL A 92 -14.41 12.85 6.95
N LEU A 93 -14.87 12.30 8.07
CA LEU A 93 -16.16 12.65 8.69
C LEU A 93 -16.24 14.16 8.99
N GLU A 94 -15.27 14.71 9.70
CA GLU A 94 -15.19 16.15 9.99
C GLU A 94 -15.02 17.00 8.71
N GLY A 95 -14.34 16.46 7.69
CA GLY A 95 -14.13 17.11 6.41
C GLY A 95 -15.39 17.22 5.54
N LEU A 96 -16.34 16.30 5.70
CA LEU A 96 -17.60 16.26 4.96
C LEU A 96 -18.73 17.06 5.63
N SER A 97 -18.60 17.40 6.92
CA SER A 97 -19.56 18.19 7.68
C SER A 97 -19.86 19.55 7.02
N ARG A 98 -21.14 19.97 7.10
CA ARG A 98 -21.66 21.22 6.51
C ARG A 98 -20.96 22.47 7.07
N ASP A 99 -20.50 22.41 8.31
CA ASP A 99 -19.83 23.52 9.01
C ASP A 99 -18.38 23.76 8.55
N SER A 100 -17.84 22.94 7.65
CA SER A 100 -16.45 23.07 7.21
C SER A 100 -16.30 24.02 6.00
N ALA A 101 -15.51 25.08 6.16
CA ALA A 101 -15.31 26.14 5.15
C ALA A 101 -14.72 25.66 3.80
N LYS A 102 -14.18 24.43 3.72
CA LYS A 102 -13.61 23.84 2.49
C LYS A 102 -14.10 22.42 2.25
N ARG A 103 -15.39 22.16 2.48
CA ARG A 103 -16.02 20.82 2.51
C ARG A 103 -15.48 19.86 1.46
N LEU A 104 -15.13 18.65 1.89
CA LEU A 104 -14.78 17.54 1.00
C LEU A 104 -16.01 17.17 0.16
N ARG A 105 -15.81 16.74 -1.10
CA ARG A 105 -16.91 16.59 -2.06
C ARG A 105 -17.00 15.20 -2.69
N PHE A 106 -16.31 14.22 -2.13
CA PHE A 106 -16.37 12.83 -2.58
C PHE A 106 -17.32 12.02 -1.68
N VAL A 107 -17.72 10.85 -2.16
CA VAL A 107 -18.62 9.93 -1.44
C VAL A 107 -17.78 8.84 -0.77
N PRO A 108 -17.66 8.81 0.57
CA PRO A 108 -16.88 7.79 1.26
C PRO A 108 -17.65 6.46 1.36
N GLY A 109 -16.93 5.36 1.32
CA GLY A 109 -17.34 4.07 1.88
C GLY A 109 -16.21 3.48 2.71
N VAL A 110 -16.48 2.63 3.69
CA VAL A 110 -15.46 2.06 4.59
C VAL A 110 -15.30 0.56 4.31
N ILE A 111 -14.08 0.05 4.34
CA ILE A 111 -13.81 -1.39 4.32
C ILE A 111 -13.02 -1.80 5.56
N TYR A 112 -13.47 -2.88 6.20
CA TYR A 112 -12.74 -3.61 7.23
C TYR A 112 -12.47 -5.03 6.72
N VAL A 113 -11.19 -5.42 6.73
CA VAL A 113 -10.77 -6.79 6.39
C VAL A 113 -10.55 -7.54 7.69
N ASP A 114 -11.31 -8.61 7.89
CA ASP A 114 -11.16 -9.50 9.03
C ASP A 114 -10.07 -10.54 8.77
N GLU A 115 -9.00 -10.44 9.58
CA GLU A 115 -7.80 -11.28 9.51
C GLU A 115 -7.74 -12.30 10.65
N GLY A 116 -8.80 -12.41 11.46
CA GLY A 116 -8.80 -13.18 12.72
C GLY A 116 -8.38 -14.64 12.55
N ALA A 117 -8.73 -15.26 11.42
CA ALA A 117 -8.33 -16.62 11.08
C ALA A 117 -6.82 -16.80 10.93
N THR A 118 -6.12 -15.81 10.35
CA THR A 118 -4.66 -15.84 10.20
C THR A 118 -3.93 -15.53 11.49
N CYS A 119 -4.53 -14.69 12.35
CA CYS A 119 -3.97 -14.28 13.63
C CYS A 119 -4.23 -15.29 14.76
N GLY A 120 -4.79 -16.47 14.46
CA GLY A 120 -5.08 -17.52 15.43
C GLY A 120 -6.12 -17.13 16.49
N GLN A 121 -7.02 -16.19 16.17
CA GLN A 121 -8.06 -15.77 17.11
C GLN A 121 -9.11 -16.86 17.30
N SER A 122 -9.59 -17.01 18.53
CA SER A 122 -10.73 -17.89 18.80
C SER A 122 -11.99 -17.36 18.10
N SER A 123 -12.94 -18.25 17.78
CA SER A 123 -14.21 -17.83 17.18
C SER A 123 -14.98 -16.84 18.06
N GLU A 124 -14.82 -16.94 19.39
CA GLU A 124 -15.49 -16.05 20.35
C GLU A 124 -14.84 -14.66 20.36
N ASP A 125 -13.51 -14.57 20.41
CA ASP A 125 -12.79 -13.29 20.41
C ASP A 125 -12.96 -12.55 19.09
N ARG A 126 -12.97 -13.31 17.98
CA ARG A 126 -13.26 -12.77 16.66
C ARG A 126 -14.68 -12.21 16.59
N ALA A 127 -15.68 -12.91 17.12
CA ALA A 127 -17.06 -12.42 17.17
C ALA A 127 -17.21 -11.14 18.02
N LYS A 128 -16.52 -11.07 19.17
CA LYS A 128 -16.45 -9.86 20.01
C LYS A 128 -15.83 -8.69 19.25
N THR A 129 -14.68 -8.92 18.62
CA THR A 129 -13.97 -7.90 17.82
C THR A 129 -14.85 -7.39 16.68
N LEU A 130 -15.55 -8.29 15.97
CA LEU A 130 -16.48 -7.91 14.89
C LEU A 130 -17.68 -7.13 15.41
N ALA A 131 -18.17 -7.41 16.62
CA ALA A 131 -19.24 -6.64 17.24
C ALA A 131 -18.79 -5.20 17.56
N GLU A 132 -17.59 -5.03 18.10
CA GLU A 132 -16.99 -3.70 18.33
C GLU A 132 -16.76 -2.94 17.02
N VAL A 133 -16.22 -3.62 16.00
CA VAL A 133 -16.03 -3.09 14.65
C VAL A 133 -17.34 -2.59 14.06
N LYS A 134 -18.41 -3.40 14.12
CA LYS A 134 -19.74 -3.01 13.63
C LYS A 134 -20.28 -1.79 14.35
N LEU A 135 -20.12 -1.72 15.68
CA LEU A 135 -20.54 -0.58 16.46
C LEU A 135 -19.84 0.71 15.99
N VAL A 136 -18.52 0.67 15.82
CA VAL A 136 -17.76 1.84 15.32
C VAL A 136 -18.20 2.21 13.92
N LEU A 137 -18.33 1.25 13.00
CA LEU A 137 -18.75 1.52 11.62
C LEU A 137 -20.14 2.17 11.56
N GLN A 138 -21.09 1.71 12.38
CA GLN A 138 -22.43 2.30 12.49
C GLN A 138 -22.36 3.77 12.93
N THR A 139 -21.46 4.14 13.85
CA THR A 139 -21.31 5.54 14.28
C THR A 139 -20.79 6.48 13.19
N THR A 140 -20.15 5.95 12.14
CA THR A 140 -19.61 6.78 11.05
C THR A 140 -20.70 7.29 10.09
N GLY A 141 -21.82 6.56 9.97
CA GLY A 141 -22.88 6.87 9.02
C GLY A 141 -22.52 6.66 7.54
N PHE A 142 -21.37 6.06 7.23
CA PHE A 142 -20.96 5.75 5.85
C PHE A 142 -21.39 4.33 5.44
N PRO A 143 -21.58 4.05 4.13
CA PRO A 143 -21.65 2.68 3.63
C PRO A 143 -20.38 1.93 4.03
N TRP A 144 -20.51 0.70 4.55
CA TRP A 144 -19.37 -0.07 5.01
C TRP A 144 -19.40 -1.52 4.52
N HIS A 145 -18.21 -2.11 4.38
CA HIS A 145 -17.96 -3.47 3.91
C HIS A 145 -17.12 -4.19 4.96
N ILE A 146 -17.61 -5.31 5.49
CA ILE A 146 -16.82 -6.21 6.33
C ILE A 146 -16.58 -7.46 5.49
N VAL A 147 -15.32 -7.80 5.24
CA VAL A 147 -14.96 -8.96 4.43
C VAL A 147 -13.92 -9.78 5.16
N ALA A 148 -14.14 -11.08 5.31
CA ALA A 148 -13.13 -11.97 5.88
C ALA A 148 -12.10 -12.39 4.82
N LEU A 149 -10.85 -12.55 5.23
CA LEU A 149 -9.78 -12.92 4.30
C LEU A 149 -10.07 -14.28 3.63
N GLU A 150 -10.63 -15.22 4.37
CA GLU A 150 -10.98 -16.57 3.91
C GLU A 150 -12.33 -16.68 3.17
N GLU A 151 -13.10 -15.60 3.06
CA GLU A 151 -14.47 -15.65 2.57
C GLU A 151 -14.54 -16.14 1.09
N VAL A 152 -15.66 -16.78 0.74
CA VAL A 152 -15.99 -17.22 -0.63
C VAL A 152 -17.43 -16.83 -0.86
N GLY A 153 -17.67 -15.99 -1.86
CA GLY A 153 -19.05 -15.63 -2.18
C GLY A 153 -19.81 -16.83 -2.73
N ARG A 154 -21.05 -17.01 -2.28
CA ARG A 154 -22.02 -17.86 -2.98
C ARG A 154 -22.36 -17.22 -4.33
N PRO A 155 -22.64 -18.04 -5.37
CA PRO A 155 -23.22 -17.55 -6.61
C PRO A 155 -24.70 -17.21 -6.35
N SER A 156 -24.99 -15.95 -6.05
CA SER A 156 -26.30 -15.37 -6.33
C SER A 156 -26.12 -13.98 -6.94
N LEU A 157 -26.28 -13.94 -8.26
CA LEU A 157 -26.45 -12.81 -9.17
C LEU A 157 -25.41 -11.67 -9.25
N PHE A 158 -24.43 -11.52 -8.35
CA PHE A 158 -23.24 -10.68 -8.60
C PHE A 158 -22.09 -11.16 -7.71
N GLU A 159 -20.87 -11.14 -8.25
CA GLU A 159 -19.71 -11.97 -7.88
C GLU A 159 -19.22 -11.93 -6.42
N GLY A 160 -18.59 -13.04 -5.98
CA GLY A 160 -18.18 -13.31 -4.61
C GLY A 160 -16.98 -12.51 -4.09
N LEU A 161 -16.91 -12.37 -2.76
CA LEU A 161 -15.90 -11.57 -2.05
C LEU A 161 -15.10 -12.46 -1.09
N GLY A 162 -13.83 -12.70 -1.43
CA GLY A 162 -12.81 -13.23 -0.52
C GLY A 162 -11.71 -13.99 -1.26
N VAL A 163 -10.55 -14.22 -0.61
CA VAL A 163 -9.27 -14.43 -1.29
C VAL A 163 -9.24 -15.68 -2.18
N PHE A 164 -9.94 -16.76 -1.79
CA PHE A 164 -10.00 -17.98 -2.59
C PHE A 164 -10.98 -17.93 -3.77
N SER A 165 -11.74 -16.82 -3.91
CA SER A 165 -12.72 -16.62 -4.97
C SER A 165 -12.54 -15.30 -5.72
N LEU A 166 -11.39 -14.65 -5.57
CA LEU A 166 -11.08 -13.46 -6.36
C LEU A 166 -10.94 -13.82 -7.84
N PRO A 167 -11.39 -12.97 -8.77
CA PRO A 167 -11.12 -13.16 -10.17
C PRO A 167 -9.65 -12.82 -10.50
N PRO A 168 -9.04 -13.47 -11.52
CA PRO A 168 -7.69 -13.12 -12.02
C PRO A 168 -7.54 -11.63 -12.40
N SER A 169 -8.65 -10.97 -12.74
CA SER A 169 -8.69 -9.53 -13.06
C SER A 169 -8.19 -8.63 -11.92
N VAL A 170 -8.18 -9.10 -10.67
CA VAL A 170 -7.56 -8.38 -9.54
C VAL A 170 -6.08 -8.08 -9.81
N LEU A 171 -5.40 -9.02 -10.47
CA LEU A 171 -3.98 -8.96 -10.83
C LEU A 171 -3.74 -8.36 -12.21
N ARG A 172 -4.70 -7.56 -12.73
CA ARG A 172 -4.56 -6.83 -13.99
C ARG A 172 -4.45 -5.33 -13.73
N CYS A 173 -3.62 -4.68 -14.54
CA CYS A 173 -3.56 -3.23 -14.63
C CYS A 173 -4.52 -2.80 -15.73
N PHE A 174 -5.44 -1.89 -15.43
CA PHE A 174 -6.31 -1.30 -16.43
C PHE A 174 -5.68 0.01 -16.94
N ALA A 175 -5.92 0.35 -18.21
CA ALA A 175 -5.43 1.60 -18.77
C ALA A 175 -6.03 2.78 -17.99
N GLN A 176 -5.18 3.72 -17.59
CA GLN A 176 -5.59 4.91 -16.86
C GLN A 176 -6.17 5.92 -17.86
N GLU A 177 -7.37 6.44 -17.60
CA GLU A 177 -7.77 7.69 -18.27
C GLU A 177 -6.85 8.82 -17.79
N PRO A 178 -6.38 9.70 -18.68
CA PRO A 178 -5.35 10.68 -18.36
C PRO A 178 -5.75 11.53 -17.15
N VAL A 179 -4.85 11.60 -16.16
CA VAL A 179 -5.04 12.41 -14.95
C VAL A 179 -5.33 13.85 -15.38
N GLY A 180 -6.53 14.32 -15.07
CA GLY A 180 -6.98 15.66 -15.45
C GLY A 180 -6.01 16.74 -14.96
N THR A 181 -5.71 17.70 -15.83
CA THR A 181 -4.85 18.85 -15.51
C THR A 181 -5.41 19.67 -14.33
N GLU A 182 -4.60 20.53 -13.72
CA GLU A 182 -5.07 21.43 -12.65
C GLU A 182 -6.31 22.26 -13.09
N SER A 183 -6.36 22.61 -14.37
CA SER A 183 -7.50 23.28 -15.01
C SER A 183 -8.75 22.40 -15.01
N ALA A 184 -8.62 21.11 -15.37
CA ALA A 184 -9.73 20.16 -15.35
C ALA A 184 -10.29 19.94 -13.94
N TYR A 185 -9.42 19.90 -12.92
CA TYR A 185 -9.86 19.81 -11.53
C TYR A 185 -10.70 21.02 -11.10
N LYS A 186 -10.22 22.24 -11.39
CA LYS A 186 -10.97 23.48 -11.08
C LYS A 186 -12.31 23.51 -11.81
N ALA A 187 -12.33 23.18 -13.09
CA ALA A 187 -13.56 23.09 -13.89
C ALA A 187 -14.57 22.09 -13.32
N ALA A 188 -14.11 20.90 -12.88
CA ALA A 188 -14.98 19.91 -12.23
C ALA A 188 -15.55 20.41 -10.90
N VAL A 189 -14.74 21.13 -10.10
CA VAL A 189 -15.18 21.76 -8.84
C VAL A 189 -16.23 22.85 -9.08
N ASP A 190 -16.03 23.68 -10.10
CA ASP A 190 -16.95 24.78 -10.45
C ASP A 190 -18.27 24.23 -11.01
N SER A 191 -18.20 23.24 -11.90
CA SER A 191 -19.39 22.55 -12.44
C SER A 191 -20.20 21.89 -11.33
N PHE A 192 -19.53 21.22 -10.38
CA PHE A 192 -20.19 20.63 -9.22
C PHE A 192 -20.85 21.67 -8.31
N LEU A 193 -20.22 22.83 -8.08
CA LEU A 193 -20.85 23.93 -7.35
C LEU A 193 -22.11 24.40 -8.07
N GLN A 194 -22.02 24.67 -9.37
CA GLN A 194 -23.15 25.14 -10.17
C GLN A 194 -24.32 24.15 -10.12
N GLN A 195 -24.06 22.84 -10.20
CA GLN A 195 -25.07 21.81 -10.05
C GLN A 195 -25.73 21.81 -8.65
N GLN A 196 -24.95 21.99 -7.59
CA GLN A 196 -25.51 22.10 -6.23
C GLN A 196 -26.34 23.37 -6.04
N HIS A 197 -25.93 24.49 -6.62
CA HIS A 197 -26.70 25.73 -6.58
C HIS A 197 -28.00 25.64 -7.40
N ALA A 198 -28.01 24.90 -8.51
CA ALA A 198 -29.19 24.71 -9.35
C ALA A 198 -30.24 23.75 -8.74
N LEU A 199 -29.81 22.78 -7.92
CA LEU A 199 -30.69 21.75 -7.33
C LEU A 199 -31.35 22.16 -6.01
N GLY A 200 -31.06 23.36 -5.48
CA GLY A 200 -31.59 23.82 -4.19
C GLY A 200 -31.15 22.97 -2.99
N ALA A 201 -31.45 23.43 -1.78
CA ALA A 201 -31.07 22.75 -0.53
C ALA A 201 -31.66 21.33 -0.40
N ASP A 202 -32.78 21.05 -1.07
CA ASP A 202 -33.49 19.76 -1.05
C ASP A 202 -32.99 18.74 -2.10
N GLY A 203 -32.24 19.17 -3.13
CA GLY A 203 -31.79 18.27 -4.20
C GLY A 203 -30.50 17.50 -3.89
N VAL A 204 -29.64 18.04 -3.01
CA VAL A 204 -28.39 17.39 -2.59
C VAL A 204 -28.63 16.23 -1.63
N GLU A 205 -29.76 16.26 -0.90
CA GLU A 205 -30.18 15.15 -0.05
C GLU A 205 -30.57 13.93 -0.88
N ARG A 206 -31.18 14.11 -2.07
CA ARG A 206 -31.50 12.97 -2.96
C ARG A 206 -30.28 12.26 -3.55
N GLN A 207 -29.19 12.94 -3.90
CA GLN A 207 -27.98 12.26 -4.40
C GLN A 207 -27.15 11.59 -3.30
N SER A 208 -27.23 12.09 -2.06
CA SER A 208 -26.56 11.50 -0.90
C SER A 208 -27.41 10.39 -0.24
N GLN A 209 -28.74 10.43 -0.38
CA GLN A 209 -29.68 9.45 0.18
C GLN A 209 -30.07 8.32 -0.79
N HIS A 210 -29.90 8.47 -2.12
CA HIS A 210 -30.17 7.37 -3.06
C HIS A 210 -29.16 6.20 -3.02
N CYS A 211 -28.18 6.22 -2.11
CA CYS A 211 -27.34 5.06 -1.79
C CYS A 211 -27.62 4.44 -0.42
N ALA A 212 -28.68 4.87 0.29
CA ALA A 212 -29.22 4.13 1.43
C ALA A 212 -30.21 3.05 0.95
N GLN A 213 -29.78 2.22 0.01
CA GLN A 213 -30.27 0.84 -0.04
C GLN A 213 -29.24 0.04 0.72
N ASP A 214 -29.63 -0.50 1.88
CA ASP A 214 -28.84 -1.45 2.64
C ASP A 214 -28.25 -2.51 1.69
N PRO A 215 -26.93 -2.62 1.53
CA PRO A 215 -26.34 -3.89 1.17
C PRO A 215 -26.31 -4.73 2.46
N HIS A 216 -27.50 -5.04 3.00
CA HIS A 216 -27.67 -6.21 3.85
C HIS A 216 -27.60 -7.45 2.95
N SER A 217 -26.41 -7.73 2.44
CA SER A 217 -26.06 -9.08 2.05
C SER A 217 -25.29 -9.66 3.23
N PRO A 218 -25.91 -10.50 4.09
CA PRO A 218 -25.12 -11.37 4.93
C PRO A 218 -24.48 -12.36 3.97
N ALA A 219 -23.30 -12.02 3.45
CA ALA A 219 -22.40 -13.06 3.02
C ALA A 219 -22.24 -13.98 4.24
N GLY A 220 -22.55 -15.27 4.03
CA GLY A 220 -22.60 -16.23 5.12
C GLY A 220 -21.27 -16.25 5.86
N PRO A 221 -21.26 -16.62 7.16
CA PRO A 221 -20.01 -16.79 7.87
C PRO A 221 -19.05 -17.69 7.06
N PRO A 222 -17.74 -17.40 7.06
CA PRO A 222 -16.78 -18.16 6.27
C PRO A 222 -16.89 -19.65 6.62
N THR A 223 -16.79 -20.51 5.60
CA THR A 223 -16.93 -21.94 5.84
C THR A 223 -15.70 -22.47 6.56
N THR A 224 -15.89 -23.45 7.46
CA THR A 224 -14.80 -24.07 8.23
C THR A 224 -13.68 -24.61 7.34
N ALA A 225 -14.01 -25.07 6.13
CA ALA A 225 -13.04 -25.55 5.15
C ALA A 225 -12.09 -24.45 4.65
N GLN A 226 -12.59 -23.22 4.43
CA GLN A 226 -11.78 -22.09 3.95
C GLN A 226 -10.90 -21.52 5.05
N THR A 227 -11.43 -21.39 6.26
CA THR A 227 -10.62 -21.03 7.43
C THR A 227 -9.47 -22.01 7.58
N GLN A 228 -9.72 -23.32 7.46
CA GLN A 228 -8.67 -24.34 7.49
C GLN A 228 -7.68 -24.24 6.32
N ALA A 229 -8.15 -23.96 5.10
CA ALA A 229 -7.26 -23.78 3.94
C ALA A 229 -6.33 -22.58 4.11
N LEU A 230 -6.87 -21.46 4.61
CA LEU A 230 -6.10 -20.26 4.93
C LEU A 230 -5.09 -20.53 6.04
N SER A 231 -5.49 -21.20 7.13
CA SER A 231 -4.57 -21.59 8.21
C SER A 231 -3.45 -22.49 7.68
N ARG A 232 -3.77 -23.51 6.86
CA ARG A 232 -2.76 -24.39 6.24
C ARG A 232 -1.76 -23.62 5.38
N LEU A 233 -2.24 -22.64 4.59
CA LEU A 233 -1.36 -21.77 3.81
C LEU A 233 -0.39 -21.01 4.73
N PHE A 234 -0.92 -20.32 5.75
CA PHE A 234 -0.09 -19.53 6.66
C PHE A 234 0.83 -20.38 7.55
N ASP A 235 0.42 -21.58 7.94
CA ASP A 235 1.23 -22.51 8.73
C ASP A 235 2.38 -23.11 7.90
N SER A 236 2.21 -23.24 6.59
CA SER A 236 3.26 -23.74 5.69
C SER A 236 4.41 -22.74 5.46
N VAL A 237 4.17 -21.45 5.66
CA VAL A 237 5.17 -20.39 5.47
C VAL A 237 6.19 -20.41 6.62
N LYS A 238 7.48 -20.51 6.27
CA LYS A 238 8.57 -20.73 7.24
C LYS A 238 8.84 -19.56 8.18
N THR A 239 8.89 -18.33 7.64
CA THR A 239 9.33 -17.15 8.40
C THR A 239 8.17 -16.21 8.71
N LEU A 240 8.24 -15.50 9.85
CA LEU A 240 7.21 -14.50 10.19
C LEU A 240 7.19 -13.35 9.17
N THR A 241 8.36 -12.92 8.70
CA THR A 241 8.47 -11.90 7.63
C THR A 241 7.68 -12.29 6.39
N ALA A 242 7.83 -13.54 5.91
CA ALA A 242 7.09 -14.01 4.74
C ALA A 242 5.58 -14.09 5.01
N LYS A 243 5.15 -14.44 6.23
CA LYS A 243 3.72 -14.42 6.62
C LYS A 243 3.15 -13.00 6.62
N GLU A 244 3.87 -12.02 7.18
CA GLU A 244 3.46 -10.61 7.19
C GLU A 244 3.31 -10.05 5.77
N GLU A 245 4.26 -10.38 4.88
CA GLU A 245 4.26 -9.97 3.47
C GLU A 245 3.16 -10.63 2.64
N LEU A 246 2.91 -11.93 2.87
CA LEU A 246 1.80 -12.63 2.26
C LEU A 246 0.46 -12.03 2.70
N LEU A 247 0.27 -11.80 4.00
CA LEU A 247 -0.95 -11.17 4.53
C LEU A 247 -1.20 -9.79 3.91
N GLN A 248 -0.16 -8.95 3.87
CA GLN A 248 -0.25 -7.62 3.26
C GLN A 248 -0.64 -7.68 1.78
N THR A 249 -0.11 -8.66 1.04
CA THR A 249 -0.42 -8.88 -0.37
C THR A 249 -1.88 -9.28 -0.55
N LEU A 250 -2.33 -10.33 0.16
CA LEU A 250 -3.70 -10.84 0.08
C LEU A 250 -4.74 -9.79 0.50
N ARG A 251 -4.46 -9.03 1.57
CA ARG A 251 -5.29 -7.91 2.01
C ARG A 251 -5.42 -6.85 0.92
N THR A 252 -4.31 -6.50 0.27
CA THR A 252 -4.32 -5.48 -0.80
C THR A 252 -5.17 -5.94 -1.98
N HIS A 253 -5.05 -7.21 -2.38
CA HIS A 253 -5.87 -7.79 -3.44
C HIS A 253 -7.37 -7.75 -3.12
N LEU A 254 -7.72 -8.09 -1.87
CA LEU A 254 -9.10 -8.07 -1.43
C LEU A 254 -9.68 -6.65 -1.42
N ILE A 255 -8.93 -5.67 -0.91
CA ILE A 255 -9.36 -4.26 -0.91
C ILE A 255 -9.57 -3.76 -2.35
N LEU A 256 -8.66 -4.08 -3.27
CA LEU A 256 -8.79 -3.71 -4.68
C LEU A 256 -10.00 -4.35 -5.34
N HIS A 257 -10.27 -5.63 -5.06
CA HIS A 257 -11.45 -6.31 -5.56
C HIS A 257 -12.74 -5.63 -5.10
N VAL A 258 -12.86 -5.35 -3.80
CA VAL A 258 -14.03 -4.65 -3.25
C VAL A 258 -14.17 -3.25 -3.84
N ALA A 259 -13.05 -2.54 -4.02
CA ALA A 259 -13.03 -1.23 -4.65
C ALA A 259 -13.61 -1.30 -6.08
N ARG A 260 -13.13 -2.22 -6.91
CA ARG A 260 -13.60 -2.43 -8.28
C ARG A 260 -15.07 -2.84 -8.34
N ASN A 261 -15.47 -3.82 -7.55
CA ASN A 261 -16.83 -4.37 -7.56
C ASN A 261 -17.90 -3.32 -7.20
N HIS A 262 -17.56 -2.35 -6.34
CA HIS A 262 -18.50 -1.31 -5.90
C HIS A 262 -18.27 0.06 -6.57
N GLY A 263 -17.38 0.12 -7.56
CA GLY A 263 -17.09 1.32 -8.35
C GLY A 263 -16.35 2.43 -7.58
N TYR A 264 -15.49 2.08 -6.62
CA TYR A 264 -14.60 3.02 -5.96
C TYR A 264 -13.35 3.23 -6.83
N SER A 265 -13.12 4.47 -7.28
CA SER A 265 -11.95 4.82 -8.10
C SER A 265 -10.70 5.11 -7.27
N LYS A 266 -10.86 5.33 -5.96
CA LYS A 266 -9.78 5.68 -5.03
C LYS A 266 -9.89 4.89 -3.73
N VAL A 267 -8.75 4.51 -3.16
CA VAL A 267 -8.65 3.88 -1.84
C VAL A 267 -7.80 4.74 -0.92
N MET A 268 -8.33 5.24 0.20
CA MET A 268 -7.53 5.93 1.22
C MET A 268 -6.99 4.94 2.25
N THR A 269 -5.69 4.99 2.54
CA THR A 269 -5.05 4.23 3.63
C THR A 269 -4.59 5.12 4.77
N GLY A 270 -4.68 4.59 6.00
CA GLY A 270 -4.25 5.27 7.23
C GLY A 270 -2.73 5.31 7.44
N ASP A 271 -1.93 5.37 6.37
CA ASP A 271 -0.47 5.33 6.44
C ASP A 271 0.08 6.63 7.03
N SER A 272 0.53 6.57 8.29
CA SER A 272 1.14 7.71 8.99
C SER A 272 2.59 7.93 8.55
N CYS A 273 3.13 9.14 8.77
CA CYS A 273 4.54 9.46 8.48
C CYS A 273 5.51 8.44 9.11
N THR A 274 5.25 8.06 10.37
CA THR A 274 6.06 7.08 11.09
C THR A 274 5.93 5.68 10.48
N ARG A 275 4.72 5.26 10.10
CA ARG A 275 4.50 3.96 9.44
C ARG A 275 5.16 3.91 8.06
N LEU A 276 5.12 5.00 7.30
CA LEU A 276 5.81 5.12 6.02
C LEU A 276 7.33 5.08 6.16
N ALA A 277 7.91 5.71 7.18
CA ALA A 277 9.35 5.61 7.46
C ALA A 277 9.78 4.17 7.79
N ILE A 278 8.99 3.45 8.59
CA ILE A 278 9.22 2.03 8.88
C ILE A 278 9.08 1.19 7.61
N LYS A 279 8.02 1.41 6.82
CA LYS A 279 7.76 0.71 5.56
C LYS A 279 8.89 0.93 4.55
N LEU A 280 9.44 2.14 4.47
CA LEU A 280 10.60 2.46 3.64
C LEU A 280 11.81 1.59 4.00
N MET A 281 12.20 1.58 5.28
CA MET A 281 13.36 0.83 5.75
C MET A 281 13.15 -0.68 5.64
N THR A 282 11.93 -1.15 5.90
CA THR A 282 11.54 -2.56 5.73
C THR A 282 11.64 -2.97 4.26
N SER A 283 11.12 -2.16 3.35
CA SER A 283 11.16 -2.44 1.91
C SER A 283 12.59 -2.41 1.36
N LEU A 284 13.44 -1.52 1.86
CA LEU A 284 14.88 -1.53 1.58
C LEU A 284 15.54 -2.83 2.04
N ALA A 285 15.30 -3.25 3.28
CA ALA A 285 15.87 -4.47 3.84
C ALA A 285 15.39 -5.75 3.10
N LEU A 286 14.19 -5.73 2.52
CA LEU A 286 13.62 -6.80 1.71
C LEU A 286 14.02 -6.73 0.22
N GLY A 287 14.89 -5.79 -0.16
CA GLY A 287 15.36 -5.65 -1.54
C GLY A 287 14.32 -5.08 -2.51
N ARG A 288 13.30 -4.35 -2.03
CA ARG A 288 12.27 -3.68 -2.85
C ARG A 288 12.60 -2.20 -3.13
N GLY A 289 13.88 -1.91 -3.35
CA GLY A 289 14.39 -0.55 -3.57
C GLY A 289 13.79 0.14 -4.80
N ALA A 290 13.53 -0.62 -5.88
CA ALA A 290 13.01 -0.10 -7.13
C ALA A 290 11.61 0.54 -7.02
N PHE A 291 10.80 0.14 -6.03
CA PHE A 291 9.37 0.52 -5.94
C PHE A 291 9.08 1.52 -4.81
N LEU A 292 10.10 2.00 -4.11
CA LEU A 292 9.94 2.84 -2.92
C LEU A 292 9.15 4.12 -3.20
N ALA A 293 9.34 4.73 -4.38
CA ALA A 293 8.62 5.94 -4.77
C ALA A 293 7.09 5.74 -4.78
N TRP A 294 6.61 4.55 -5.17
CA TRP A 294 5.19 4.20 -5.13
C TRP A 294 4.73 3.83 -3.72
N ASP A 295 5.58 3.11 -2.97
CA ASP A 295 5.24 2.62 -1.64
C ASP A 295 5.15 3.71 -0.57
N THR A 296 5.92 4.80 -0.72
CA THR A 296 5.97 5.94 0.23
C THR A 296 5.35 7.22 -0.31
N GLY A 297 5.08 7.27 -1.62
CA GLY A 297 4.42 8.38 -2.30
C GLY A 297 3.01 8.67 -1.78
N PHE A 298 2.45 9.83 -2.16
CA PHE A 298 1.08 10.20 -1.79
C PHE A 298 0.08 9.27 -2.46
N SER A 299 0.32 8.93 -3.72
CA SER A 299 -0.49 8.02 -4.52
C SER A 299 0.29 6.82 -5.02
N ASP A 300 -0.42 5.71 -5.14
CA ASP A 300 0.00 4.48 -5.79
C ASP A 300 -0.93 4.17 -6.95
N GLU A 301 -0.41 4.32 -8.17
CA GLU A 301 -1.17 4.20 -9.42
C GLU A 301 -0.90 2.87 -10.13
N ARG A 302 -0.21 1.91 -9.47
CA ARG A 302 0.21 0.66 -10.13
C ARG A 302 -0.94 -0.24 -10.61
N HIS A 303 -2.16 0.01 -10.13
CA HIS A 303 -3.36 -0.74 -10.51
C HIS A 303 -4.14 -0.09 -11.67
N GLY A 304 -3.86 1.18 -11.98
CA GLY A 304 -4.50 1.94 -13.06
C GLY A 304 -5.85 2.51 -12.68
N ASP A 305 -6.89 1.68 -12.68
CA ASP A 305 -8.29 2.05 -12.44
C ASP A 305 -8.57 2.50 -10.99
N VAL A 306 -7.90 1.88 -10.03
CA VAL A 306 -7.99 2.20 -8.61
C VAL A 306 -6.68 2.80 -8.12
N VAL A 307 -6.71 4.05 -7.65
CA VAL A 307 -5.52 4.72 -7.10
C VAL A 307 -5.57 4.70 -5.57
N VAL A 308 -4.52 4.15 -4.94
CA VAL A 308 -4.39 4.18 -3.48
C VAL A 308 -3.77 5.50 -3.06
N VAL A 309 -4.34 6.20 -2.09
CA VAL A 309 -3.88 7.51 -1.60
C VAL A 309 -3.62 7.50 -0.09
N ARG A 310 -2.64 8.27 0.36
CA ARG A 310 -2.10 8.26 1.74
C ARG A 310 -2.22 9.62 2.41
N PRO A 311 -3.43 10.04 2.83
CA PRO A 311 -3.66 11.39 3.35
C PRO A 311 -3.05 11.64 4.73
N MET A 312 -2.75 10.58 5.50
CA MET A 312 -2.16 10.66 6.85
C MET A 312 -0.63 10.79 6.86
N ARG A 313 0.02 10.90 5.69
CA ARG A 313 1.48 10.83 5.55
C ARG A 313 2.28 11.94 6.23
N GLU A 314 1.65 13.05 6.60
CA GLU A 314 2.26 14.19 7.33
C GLU A 314 1.95 14.15 8.85
N HIS A 315 1.32 13.08 9.33
CA HIS A 315 1.00 12.86 10.73
C HIS A 315 1.91 11.80 11.33
N THR A 316 2.56 12.13 12.44
CA THR A 316 3.35 11.17 13.23
C THR A 316 2.44 10.33 14.13
N LEU A 317 2.87 9.13 14.53
CA LEU A 317 2.09 8.31 15.47
C LEU A 317 1.85 9.02 16.82
N LYS A 318 2.78 9.87 17.26
CA LYS A 318 2.62 10.70 18.46
C LYS A 318 1.46 11.69 18.32
N GLU A 319 1.37 12.37 17.18
CA GLU A 319 0.26 13.29 16.88
C GLU A 319 -1.07 12.54 16.77
N VAL A 320 -1.09 11.39 16.08
CA VAL A 320 -2.29 10.54 15.97
C VAL A 320 -2.77 10.11 17.35
N ALA A 321 -1.87 9.64 18.22
CA ALA A 321 -2.23 9.21 19.57
C ALA A 321 -2.83 10.35 20.40
N PHE A 322 -2.22 11.54 20.37
CA PHE A 322 -2.77 12.70 21.08
C PHE A 322 -4.11 13.16 20.52
N TYR A 323 -4.26 13.20 19.19
CA TYR A 323 -5.52 13.58 18.56
C TYR A 323 -6.63 12.61 18.96
N ASN A 324 -6.41 11.31 18.81
CA ASN A 324 -7.39 10.31 19.16
C ASN A 324 -7.79 10.39 20.63
N ARG A 325 -6.81 10.59 21.53
CA ARG A 325 -7.07 10.73 22.97
C ARG A 325 -7.85 11.99 23.33
N LEU A 326 -7.51 13.13 22.74
CA LEU A 326 -8.13 14.42 23.04
C LEU A 326 -9.55 14.53 22.49
N PHE A 327 -9.78 13.99 21.30
CA PHE A 327 -11.05 14.10 20.57
C PHE A 327 -11.89 12.81 20.60
N ALA A 328 -11.50 11.84 21.44
CA ALA A 328 -12.22 10.60 21.67
C ALA A 328 -12.54 9.83 20.37
N VAL A 329 -11.56 9.74 19.46
CA VAL A 329 -11.70 8.99 18.22
C VAL A 329 -11.78 7.49 18.57
N PRO A 330 -12.85 6.78 18.17
CA PRO A 330 -12.98 5.36 18.46
C PRO A 330 -11.93 4.55 17.71
N SER A 331 -11.32 3.57 18.38
CA SER A 331 -10.36 2.63 17.77
C SER A 331 -10.55 1.25 18.39
N VAL A 332 -10.40 0.21 17.57
CA VAL A 332 -10.53 -1.19 17.99
C VAL A 332 -9.13 -1.82 18.01
N CYS A 333 -8.83 -2.57 19.06
CA CYS A 333 -7.57 -3.29 19.17
C CYS A 333 -7.69 -4.68 18.54
N THR A 334 -7.19 -4.82 17.31
CA THR A 334 -7.18 -6.10 16.60
C THR A 334 -5.81 -6.76 16.70
N PRO A 335 -5.71 -8.01 17.21
CA PRO A 335 -4.46 -8.77 17.15
C PRO A 335 -3.97 -8.94 15.70
N ALA A 336 -2.71 -8.59 15.47
CA ALA A 336 -1.95 -8.87 14.24
C ALA A 336 -1.03 -10.10 14.42
N LEU A 337 -0.48 -10.63 13.32
CA LEU A 337 0.45 -11.78 13.31
C LEU A 337 1.69 -11.60 14.21
N ASP A 338 2.11 -10.35 14.40
CA ASP A 338 3.29 -9.95 15.14
C ASP A 338 2.98 -9.48 16.58
N THR A 339 1.74 -9.68 17.02
CA THR A 339 1.29 -9.31 18.37
C THR A 339 2.04 -10.14 19.41
N LYS A 340 2.69 -9.47 20.38
CA LYS A 340 3.56 -10.08 21.39
C LYS A 340 4.80 -10.82 20.82
N ALA A 341 5.10 -10.68 19.53
CA ALA A 341 6.32 -11.23 18.96
C ALA A 341 7.56 -10.45 19.46
N PRO A 342 8.72 -11.10 19.62
CA PRO A 342 9.96 -10.41 19.99
C PRO A 342 10.44 -9.46 18.89
N GLU A 343 11.26 -8.46 19.26
CA GLU A 343 11.80 -7.44 18.33
C GLU A 343 12.51 -8.04 17.12
N LYS A 344 13.18 -9.19 17.29
CA LYS A 344 13.94 -9.89 16.24
C LYS A 344 13.12 -10.98 15.52
N ALA A 345 11.81 -11.06 15.75
CA ALA A 345 10.97 -12.11 15.16
C ALA A 345 10.79 -11.98 13.64
N SER A 346 10.75 -10.73 13.14
CA SER A 346 10.61 -10.43 11.72
C SER A 346 11.39 -9.17 11.35
N ILE A 347 11.64 -8.99 10.05
CA ILE A 347 12.25 -7.78 9.52
C ILE A 347 11.35 -6.57 9.80
N HIS A 348 10.03 -6.74 9.77
CA HIS A 348 9.07 -5.68 10.09
C HIS A 348 9.20 -5.20 11.53
N ARG A 349 9.23 -6.12 12.51
CA ARG A 349 9.41 -5.79 13.92
C ARG A 349 10.78 -5.18 14.21
N LEU A 350 11.82 -5.71 13.59
CA LEU A 350 13.18 -5.20 13.75
C LEU A 350 13.29 -3.76 13.24
N MET A 351 12.76 -3.47 12.04
CA MET A 351 12.79 -2.13 11.45
C MET A 351 11.90 -1.14 12.20
N GLU A 352 10.74 -1.58 12.69
CA GLU A 352 9.89 -0.76 13.55
C GLU A 352 10.61 -0.35 14.83
N ALA A 353 11.17 -1.31 15.56
CA ALA A 353 11.87 -1.02 16.80
C ALA A 353 13.13 -0.18 16.57
N PHE A 354 13.88 -0.43 15.49
CA PHE A 354 15.01 0.39 15.08
C PHE A 354 14.61 1.85 14.86
N ILE A 355 13.58 2.12 14.05
CA ILE A 355 13.14 3.49 13.74
C ILE A 355 12.57 4.18 14.98
N LEU A 356 11.78 3.49 15.79
CA LEU A 356 11.21 4.06 17.02
C LEU A 356 12.30 4.37 18.05
N ARG A 357 13.31 3.51 18.19
CA ARG A 357 14.47 3.73 19.07
C ARG A 357 15.31 4.92 18.62
N LEU A 358 15.59 5.02 17.31
CA LEU A 358 16.28 6.19 16.75
C LEU A 358 15.48 7.47 16.95
N GLN A 359 14.17 7.44 16.73
CA GLN A 359 13.29 8.60 16.94
C GLN A 359 13.27 9.07 18.40
N ALA A 360 13.37 8.15 19.36
CA ALA A 360 13.43 8.49 20.78
C ALA A 360 14.73 9.24 21.14
N GLN A 361 15.85 8.87 20.51
CA GLN A 361 17.15 9.52 20.71
C GLN A 361 17.28 10.82 19.89
N PHE A 362 16.73 10.83 18.68
CA PHE A 362 16.83 11.92 17.70
C PHE A 362 15.43 12.26 17.17
N PRO A 363 14.74 13.30 17.71
CA PRO A 363 13.35 13.64 17.40
C PRO A 363 13.03 13.99 15.94
N SER A 364 14.04 14.20 15.10
CA SER A 364 13.88 14.51 13.67
C SER A 364 14.03 13.29 12.76
N THR A 365 14.34 12.10 13.30
CA THR A 365 14.66 10.89 12.51
C THR A 365 13.54 10.56 11.52
N VAL A 366 12.31 10.38 12.00
CA VAL A 366 11.18 9.98 11.16
C VAL A 366 10.94 11.00 10.04
N SER A 367 11.00 12.30 10.35
CA SER A 367 10.83 13.33 9.34
C SER A 367 11.96 13.33 8.32
N THR A 368 13.21 13.12 8.73
CA THR A 368 14.35 13.09 7.80
C THR A 368 14.27 11.89 6.87
N VAL A 369 14.02 10.69 7.41
CA VAL A 369 13.85 9.46 6.63
C VAL A 369 12.71 9.62 5.62
N TYR A 370 11.57 10.15 6.07
CA TYR A 370 10.41 10.35 5.21
C TYR A 370 10.66 11.40 4.12
N ARG A 371 11.23 12.57 4.46
CA ARG A 371 11.55 13.63 3.49
C ARG A 371 12.58 13.18 2.45
N THR A 372 13.50 12.29 2.81
CA THR A 372 14.41 11.66 1.85
C THR A 372 13.63 10.78 0.86
N SER A 373 12.64 10.02 1.33
CA SER A 373 11.81 9.21 0.45
C SER A 373 10.96 10.02 -0.53
N GLU A 374 10.54 11.25 -0.17
CA GLU A 374 9.80 12.14 -1.07
C GLU A 374 10.64 12.62 -2.27
N LYS A 375 11.96 12.52 -2.20
CA LYS A 375 12.87 12.87 -3.31
C LYS A 375 13.01 11.74 -4.33
N LEU A 376 12.49 10.55 -4.02
CA LEU A 376 12.46 9.43 -4.95
C LEU A 376 11.39 9.69 -6.01
N VAL A 377 11.75 9.51 -7.28
CA VAL A 377 10.86 9.74 -8.41
C VAL A 377 10.27 8.41 -8.87
N LYS A 378 8.98 8.40 -9.24
CA LYS A 378 8.35 7.26 -9.92
C LYS A 378 8.93 7.19 -11.34
N ALA A 379 9.60 6.11 -11.71
CA ALA A 379 9.88 5.83 -13.12
C ALA A 379 8.54 5.54 -13.84
N PRO A 380 8.32 5.92 -15.11
CA PRO A 380 9.22 5.61 -16.22
C PRO A 380 9.72 6.88 -16.93
N ARG A 381 10.83 6.77 -17.66
CA ARG A 381 11.13 7.76 -18.70
C ARG A 381 9.97 7.78 -19.71
N ASP A 382 9.61 8.96 -20.19
CA ASP A 382 8.58 9.17 -21.20
C ASP A 382 8.68 8.14 -22.34
N GLY A 383 7.55 7.50 -22.68
CA GLY A 383 7.39 6.73 -23.92
C GLY A 383 7.56 5.21 -23.86
N CYS A 384 7.83 4.59 -22.71
CA CYS A 384 7.98 3.13 -22.65
C CYS A 384 6.66 2.40 -22.37
N VAL A 385 6.32 1.42 -23.22
CA VAL A 385 5.22 0.46 -23.01
C VAL A 385 5.39 -0.17 -21.62
N ALA A 386 4.34 -0.19 -20.80
CA ALA A 386 4.42 -0.70 -19.44
C ALA A 386 4.99 -2.13 -19.42
N GLY A 387 6.23 -2.28 -18.94
CA GLY A 387 6.92 -3.56 -18.85
C GLY A 387 6.17 -4.59 -17.99
N PRO A 388 6.62 -5.85 -17.99
CA PRO A 388 5.94 -6.92 -17.29
C PRO A 388 5.82 -6.61 -15.80
N ARG A 389 4.68 -6.95 -15.19
CA ARG A 389 4.38 -6.65 -13.78
C ARG A 389 4.45 -7.91 -12.94
N CYS A 390 4.95 -7.78 -11.71
CA CYS A 390 4.95 -8.82 -10.70
C CYS A 390 3.55 -9.38 -10.47
N LEU A 391 3.43 -10.70 -10.49
CA LEU A 391 2.17 -11.42 -10.25
C LEU A 391 1.55 -11.12 -8.88
N LEU A 392 2.38 -10.90 -7.85
CA LEU A 392 1.88 -10.69 -6.48
C LEU A 392 1.71 -9.22 -6.11
N CYS A 393 2.67 -8.35 -6.39
CA CYS A 393 2.62 -6.97 -5.90
C CYS A 393 2.29 -5.94 -6.98
N MET A 394 2.12 -6.38 -8.24
CA MET A 394 1.85 -5.54 -9.41
C MET A 394 2.89 -4.45 -9.70
N CYS A 395 4.04 -4.47 -8.99
CA CYS A 395 5.21 -3.68 -9.32
C CYS A 395 5.75 -4.08 -10.70
N THR A 396 6.39 -3.16 -11.41
CA THR A 396 7.16 -3.52 -12.61
C THR A 396 8.25 -4.53 -12.25
N LEU A 397 8.51 -5.51 -13.12
CA LEU A 397 9.58 -6.48 -12.86
C LEU A 397 10.95 -5.82 -13.02
N ASP A 398 11.90 -6.25 -12.19
CA ASP A 398 13.29 -5.75 -12.14
C ASP A 398 14.13 -6.18 -13.36
N VAL A 399 13.55 -6.18 -14.57
CA VAL A 399 14.20 -6.75 -15.78
C VAL A 399 15.24 -5.79 -16.37
N ASP A 400 15.09 -4.48 -16.14
CA ASP A 400 16.04 -3.48 -16.64
C ASP A 400 16.73 -2.71 -15.51
N THR A 401 18.06 -2.82 -15.45
CA THR A 401 18.94 -2.05 -14.54
C THR A 401 18.87 -0.54 -14.77
N ALA A 402 18.31 -0.11 -15.91
CA ALA A 402 18.13 1.30 -16.28
C ALA A 402 16.99 2.01 -15.50
N ASP A 403 16.00 1.28 -15.00
CA ASP A 403 14.75 1.84 -14.42
C ASP A 403 14.68 1.76 -12.89
N SER A 404 15.83 1.60 -12.23
CA SER A 404 15.90 1.61 -10.77
C SER A 404 15.62 3.02 -10.19
N ALA A 405 14.88 3.08 -9.07
CA ALA A 405 14.62 4.31 -8.34
C ALA A 405 15.93 4.90 -7.78
N THR A 406 16.60 5.74 -8.57
CA THR A 406 17.85 6.41 -8.16
C THR A 406 17.56 7.86 -7.78
N ALA A 407 18.16 8.33 -6.68
CA ALA A 407 18.11 9.74 -6.29
C ALA A 407 18.78 10.68 -7.31
N PHE A 408 19.62 10.14 -8.20
CA PHE A 408 20.38 10.87 -9.22
C PHE A 408 19.56 11.25 -10.46
N GLY A 409 18.46 10.56 -10.76
CA GLY A 409 17.61 10.88 -11.92
C GLY A 409 16.98 12.29 -11.87
N ALA A 410 16.88 12.89 -10.68
CA ALA A 410 16.29 14.22 -10.50
C ALA A 410 17.25 15.40 -10.83
N GLN A 411 18.57 15.16 -10.97
CA GLN A 411 19.56 16.24 -11.16
C GLN A 411 20.02 16.43 -12.61
N THR A 412 19.67 15.54 -13.54
CA THR A 412 20.20 15.55 -14.91
C THR A 412 19.30 16.20 -15.96
N SER A 413 18.12 16.71 -15.59
CA SER A 413 17.16 17.29 -16.54
C SER A 413 17.55 18.68 -17.10
N HIS A 414 18.73 19.22 -16.78
CA HIS A 414 19.17 20.55 -17.25
C HIS A 414 20.60 20.63 -17.79
N LEU A 415 21.26 19.51 -18.08
CA LEU A 415 22.60 19.54 -18.68
C LEU A 415 22.65 18.69 -19.95
N PRO A 416 23.11 19.24 -21.10
CA PRO A 416 23.39 18.43 -22.28
C PRO A 416 24.42 17.36 -21.91
N GLN A 417 24.08 16.12 -22.22
CA GLN A 417 24.88 14.93 -21.94
C GLN A 417 26.23 15.04 -22.67
N MET A 418 27.31 15.39 -21.96
CA MET A 418 28.66 15.09 -22.44
C MET A 418 28.90 13.59 -22.22
N GLN A 419 29.23 12.88 -23.30
CA GLN A 419 29.68 11.49 -23.25
C GLN A 419 30.93 11.38 -22.36
N PRO A 420 31.01 10.40 -21.45
CA PRO A 420 32.25 10.13 -20.73
C PRO A 420 33.28 9.48 -21.67
N PRO A 421 34.59 9.77 -21.49
CA PRO A 421 35.63 9.20 -22.32
C PRO A 421 35.81 7.71 -22.02
N VAL A 422 36.04 6.94 -23.08
CA VAL A 422 36.46 5.54 -23.02
C VAL A 422 37.85 5.49 -22.38
N THR A 423 37.95 4.89 -21.20
CA THR A 423 39.23 4.45 -20.63
C THR A 423 39.17 2.96 -20.34
N GLN A 424 39.93 2.22 -21.14
CA GLN A 424 40.25 0.82 -20.89
C GLN A 424 41.12 0.70 -19.64
N ALA A 425 40.68 -0.11 -18.67
CA ALA A 425 41.57 -0.75 -17.71
C ALA A 425 40.88 -2.03 -17.22
N GLY A 426 41.43 -3.18 -17.61
CA GLY A 426 40.98 -4.49 -17.14
C GLY A 426 41.42 -4.77 -15.70
N VAL A 427 40.75 -5.73 -15.07
CA VAL A 427 41.34 -6.96 -14.49
C VAL A 427 40.21 -7.78 -13.84
N ALA A 428 40.02 -8.98 -14.41
CA ALA A 428 39.57 -10.26 -13.85
C ALA A 428 38.31 -10.38 -12.97
N ALA A 429 37.23 -10.87 -13.57
CA ALA A 429 36.25 -11.75 -12.91
C ALA A 429 36.51 -13.20 -13.36
N GLY A 430 36.72 -14.11 -12.41
CA GLY A 430 36.96 -15.53 -12.67
C GLY A 430 35.71 -16.26 -13.18
N PRO A 431 35.84 -17.29 -14.03
CA PRO A 431 34.71 -18.02 -14.59
C PRO A 431 34.25 -19.13 -13.62
N CYS A 432 32.95 -19.16 -13.32
CA CYS A 432 32.33 -20.31 -12.67
C CYS A 432 31.81 -21.25 -13.76
N CYS A 433 32.45 -22.42 -13.84
CA CYS A 433 32.25 -23.45 -14.84
C CYS A 433 30.95 -24.23 -14.63
N CYS A 434 30.10 -24.32 -15.66
CA CYS A 434 29.18 -25.44 -15.87
C CYS A 434 29.07 -25.67 -17.39
N ALA A 435 29.99 -26.45 -17.95
CA ALA A 435 29.88 -26.99 -19.30
C ALA A 435 29.96 -28.53 -19.21
N GLY A 436 28.89 -29.19 -19.63
CA GLY A 436 28.80 -30.63 -19.85
C GLY A 436 27.81 -30.88 -20.99
N MET A 437 28.35 -31.33 -22.11
CA MET A 437 27.71 -31.47 -23.42
C MET A 437 26.63 -32.57 -23.49
N GLY A 438 25.71 -32.42 -24.46
CA GLY A 438 24.93 -33.54 -25.02
C GLY A 438 23.74 -33.07 -25.84
N GLY A 439 23.93 -32.88 -27.15
CA GLY A 439 22.85 -32.62 -28.11
C GLY A 439 21.97 -33.86 -28.35
N GLY A 440 20.66 -33.63 -28.40
CA GLY A 440 19.61 -34.58 -28.75
C GLY A 440 18.28 -33.84 -28.92
N PRO A 441 17.39 -34.30 -29.81
CA PRO A 441 16.29 -33.51 -30.38
C PRO A 441 15.24 -33.13 -29.33
N SER A 442 14.66 -31.94 -29.55
CA SER A 442 13.62 -31.28 -28.74
C SER A 442 12.50 -32.23 -28.32
N CYS A 443 12.61 -32.76 -27.11
CA CYS A 443 11.49 -33.29 -26.36
C CYS A 443 10.84 -32.12 -25.63
N TYR A 444 9.57 -31.85 -25.92
CA TYR A 444 8.70 -30.92 -25.20
C TYR A 444 8.94 -31.04 -23.69
N ARG A 445 9.67 -30.07 -23.12
CA ARG A 445 10.01 -30.05 -21.71
C ARG A 445 8.79 -29.49 -20.99
N GLY A 446 8.05 -30.34 -20.28
CA GLY A 446 7.04 -29.86 -19.33
C GLY A 446 7.72 -28.92 -18.34
N GLU A 447 7.46 -27.63 -18.46
CA GLU A 447 8.07 -26.62 -17.61
C GLU A 447 7.58 -26.80 -16.16
N ASP A 448 8.51 -26.71 -15.20
CA ASP A 448 8.17 -26.76 -13.78
C ASP A 448 7.22 -25.58 -13.46
N PRO A 449 5.98 -25.81 -13.00
CA PRO A 449 5.03 -24.75 -12.67
C PRO A 449 5.60 -23.73 -11.67
N ARG A 450 6.54 -24.18 -10.81
CA ARG A 450 7.21 -23.32 -9.87
C ARG A 450 8.20 -22.36 -10.53
N ALA A 451 8.89 -22.79 -11.57
CA ALA A 451 9.79 -21.91 -12.32
C ALA A 451 9.00 -20.79 -13.01
N GLN A 452 7.89 -21.14 -13.67
CA GLN A 452 7.00 -20.19 -14.35
C GLN A 452 6.48 -19.11 -13.40
N VAL A 453 5.96 -19.50 -12.23
CA VAL A 453 5.49 -18.52 -11.23
C VAL A 453 6.63 -17.64 -10.76
N MET A 454 7.81 -18.20 -10.49
CA MET A 454 8.96 -17.46 -9.97
C MET A 454 9.54 -16.44 -10.95
N GLU A 455 9.44 -16.68 -12.26
CA GLU A 455 9.86 -15.75 -13.32
C GLU A 455 8.93 -14.53 -13.43
N GLN A 456 7.67 -14.68 -13.04
CA GLN A 456 6.68 -13.60 -13.02
C GLN A 456 6.70 -12.76 -11.73
N LEU A 457 7.70 -12.93 -10.86
CA LEU A 457 7.79 -12.23 -9.56
C LEU A 457 8.98 -11.28 -9.50
N CYS A 458 8.79 -10.10 -8.88
CA CYS A 458 9.91 -9.21 -8.56
C CYS A 458 10.83 -9.83 -7.51
N TYR A 459 12.04 -9.28 -7.36
CA TYR A 459 13.04 -9.83 -6.44
C TYR A 459 12.50 -10.03 -5.01
N GLY A 460 11.88 -9.00 -4.44
CA GLY A 460 11.33 -9.08 -3.07
C GLY A 460 10.24 -10.15 -2.92
N CYS A 461 9.36 -10.29 -3.90
CA CYS A 461 8.33 -11.33 -3.90
C CYS A 461 8.93 -12.73 -4.06
N ARG A 462 9.97 -12.89 -4.89
CA ARG A 462 10.69 -14.16 -5.04
C ARG A 462 11.37 -14.60 -3.75
N VAL A 463 11.99 -13.66 -3.00
CA VAL A 463 12.63 -13.97 -1.72
C VAL A 463 11.60 -14.51 -0.73
N ASN A 464 10.46 -13.83 -0.58
CA ASN A 464 9.38 -14.30 0.31
C ASN A 464 8.76 -15.61 -0.16
N MET A 465 8.61 -15.81 -1.48
CA MET A 465 8.01 -17.03 -2.03
C MET A 465 8.90 -18.27 -1.84
N LYS A 466 10.22 -18.11 -1.65
CA LYS A 466 11.10 -19.24 -1.28
C LYS A 466 10.77 -19.84 0.08
N ASP A 467 10.14 -19.08 0.96
CA ASP A 467 9.69 -19.55 2.28
C ASP A 467 8.37 -20.31 2.21
N LEU A 468 7.70 -20.34 1.06
CA LEU A 468 6.53 -21.17 0.81
C LEU A 468 6.95 -22.50 0.14
N PRO A 469 6.76 -23.65 0.80
CA PRO A 469 7.25 -24.93 0.29
C PRO A 469 6.42 -25.49 -0.87
N SER A 470 5.11 -25.22 -0.92
CA SER A 470 4.21 -25.68 -1.99
C SER A 470 3.39 -24.52 -2.54
N LEU A 471 3.36 -24.39 -3.87
CA LEU A 471 2.55 -23.39 -4.57
C LEU A 471 1.07 -23.76 -4.64
N GLU A 472 0.71 -25.03 -4.44
CA GLU A 472 -0.67 -25.51 -4.48
C GLU A 472 -1.54 -24.90 -3.37
N LEU A 473 -0.91 -24.40 -2.31
CA LEU A 473 -1.59 -23.72 -1.20
C LEU A 473 -1.93 -22.26 -1.53
N LEU A 474 -1.37 -21.69 -2.61
CA LEU A 474 -1.70 -20.33 -3.01
C LEU A 474 -3.16 -20.23 -3.46
N PRO A 475 -3.80 -19.08 -3.23
CA PRO A 475 -5.14 -18.84 -3.74
C PRO A 475 -5.25 -19.09 -5.26
N PRO A 476 -6.29 -19.78 -5.75
CA PRO A 476 -6.42 -20.21 -7.14
C PRO A 476 -6.27 -19.07 -8.16
N TYR A 477 -6.76 -17.87 -7.86
CA TYR A 477 -6.69 -16.73 -8.78
C TYR A 477 -5.26 -16.31 -9.13
N ILE A 478 -4.31 -16.52 -8.21
CA ILE A 478 -2.88 -16.22 -8.43
C ILE A 478 -2.31 -17.23 -9.42
N LEU A 479 -2.61 -18.51 -9.24
CA LEU A 479 -2.15 -19.59 -10.11
C LEU A 479 -2.79 -19.48 -11.50
N SER A 480 -4.10 -19.21 -11.56
CA SER A 480 -4.82 -19.00 -12.82
C SER A 480 -4.28 -17.81 -13.60
N GLU A 481 -4.03 -16.67 -12.95
CA GLU A 481 -3.43 -15.53 -13.64
C GLU A 481 -1.99 -15.83 -14.09
N ALA A 482 -1.20 -16.55 -13.30
CA ALA A 482 0.14 -16.97 -13.70
C ALA A 482 0.11 -17.80 -14.99
N GLN A 483 -0.80 -18.77 -15.06
CA GLN A 483 -1.00 -19.60 -16.24
C GLN A 483 -1.46 -18.78 -17.45
N ILE A 484 -2.41 -17.85 -17.26
CA ILE A 484 -2.88 -16.96 -18.33
C ILE A 484 -1.72 -16.11 -18.88
N ARG A 485 -0.86 -15.57 -18.01
CA ARG A 485 0.30 -14.77 -18.41
C ARG A 485 1.34 -15.60 -19.17
N SER A 486 1.62 -16.82 -18.73
CA SER A 486 2.52 -17.74 -19.45
C SER A 486 1.96 -18.09 -20.83
N GLN A 487 0.68 -18.46 -20.92
CA GLN A 487 0.02 -18.76 -22.20
C GLN A 487 0.05 -17.57 -23.16
N ARG A 488 -0.17 -16.35 -22.64
CA ARG A 488 -0.09 -15.13 -23.44
C ARG A 488 1.32 -14.89 -23.96
N ALA A 489 2.34 -15.07 -23.12
CA ALA A 489 3.74 -14.93 -23.54
C ALA A 489 4.12 -15.96 -24.61
N THR A 490 3.71 -17.22 -24.46
CA THR A 490 3.91 -18.26 -25.48
C THR A 490 3.22 -17.89 -26.79
N ALA A 491 1.95 -17.46 -26.74
CA ALA A 491 1.22 -17.05 -27.94
C ALA A 491 1.83 -15.80 -28.61
N GLU A 492 2.30 -14.82 -27.85
CA GLU A 492 3.00 -13.64 -28.38
C GLU A 492 4.32 -14.03 -29.05
N GLN A 493 5.07 -14.98 -28.47
CA GLN A 493 6.30 -15.51 -29.04
C GLN A 493 6.03 -16.29 -30.34
N GLU A 494 5.01 -17.15 -30.36
CA GLU A 494 4.58 -17.87 -31.57
C GLU A 494 4.19 -16.88 -32.67
N VAL A 495 3.35 -15.89 -32.37
CA VAL A 495 2.95 -14.85 -33.34
C VAL A 495 4.17 -14.08 -33.85
N GLN A 496 5.13 -13.75 -32.99
CA GLN A 496 6.34 -13.06 -33.40
C GLN A 496 7.25 -13.93 -34.27
N GLU A 497 7.32 -15.24 -34.01
CA GLU A 497 8.04 -16.22 -34.84
C GLU A 497 7.39 -16.35 -36.23
N TYR A 498 6.05 -16.41 -36.30
CA TYR A 498 5.32 -16.42 -37.58
C TYR A 498 5.47 -15.12 -38.38
N LEU A 499 5.42 -13.96 -37.72
CA LEU A 499 5.57 -12.66 -38.39
C LEU A 499 7.01 -12.37 -38.87
N LEU A 500 8.02 -13.02 -38.27
CA LEU A 500 9.42 -12.90 -38.69
C LEU A 500 9.82 -13.99 -39.70
N GLY A 501 9.14 -15.15 -39.69
CA GLY A 501 9.36 -16.24 -40.64
C GLY A 501 9.05 -15.87 -42.10
N ASP A 502 8.07 -14.98 -42.34
CA ASP A 502 7.71 -14.55 -43.70
C ASP A 502 8.70 -13.54 -44.31
N SER A 503 9.59 -12.93 -43.51
CA SER A 503 10.56 -11.95 -43.98
C SER A 503 11.91 -12.53 -44.43
N GLU A 504 12.22 -13.79 -44.11
CA GLU A 504 13.46 -14.44 -44.57
C GLU A 504 13.31 -15.20 -45.90
N ASP A 505 12.08 -15.49 -46.33
CA ASP A 505 11.81 -16.21 -47.59
C ASP A 505 11.73 -15.30 -48.83
N GLU A 506 11.51 -13.97 -48.68
CA GLU A 506 11.57 -13.04 -49.83
C GLU A 506 13.00 -12.59 -50.19
N ALA A 507 14.01 -12.84 -49.33
CA ALA A 507 15.39 -12.45 -49.59
C ALA A 507 16.19 -13.47 -50.43
N ARG A 508 15.62 -14.64 -50.75
CA ARG A 508 16.32 -15.73 -51.48
C ARG A 508 15.87 -15.98 -52.91
N THR A 509 14.92 -15.20 -53.44
CA THR A 509 14.46 -15.31 -54.85
C THR A 509 15.01 -14.22 -55.77
N GLY A 510 16.09 -13.54 -55.38
CA GLY A 510 16.72 -12.44 -56.13
C GLY A 510 18.06 -12.76 -56.81
N GLU A 511 18.45 -14.03 -56.94
CA GLU A 511 19.61 -14.45 -57.73
C GLU A 511 19.21 -15.54 -58.74
N SER A 512 18.83 -15.13 -59.95
CA SER A 512 18.89 -15.93 -61.17
C SER A 512 18.99 -15.03 -62.39
#